data_AF-A0A7S2Y0U9-F1
#
_entry.id   AF-A0A7S2Y0U9-F1
#
_cell.length_a   1.000
_cell.length_b   1.000
_cell.length_c   1.000
_cell.angle_alpha   90.00
_cell.angle_beta   90.00
_cell.angle_gamma   90.00
#
_symmetry.space_group_name_H-M   'P 1'
#
loop_
_entity.id
_entity.type
_entity.pdbx_description
1 polymer ?
#
loop_
_entity_poly.entity_id
_entity_poly.type
_entity_poly.pdbx_seq_one_letter_code
_entity_poly.pdbx_strand_id
1 'polypeptide(L)'
;VIGHLGVCPFTVDHKKAGLPLGDVHYPITRATVPEEIYREYWREVCYLLDSSERDVSTTLLITPNFGMGNPEGFDTFSNTLTQPLEPLNLERDIQLVFFHPGYCFRDGMARLGDGGAANYARRSPLPMINILRTNQVRAGQKGIPTGLVYQQNEETLAGV
;
A
#
# COMPACT_ATOMS: atom_id res chain seq x y z
N VAL A 1 7.19 -16.80 14.66
CA VAL A 1 5.93 -17.57 14.42
C VAL A 1 4.86 -16.68 13.77
N ILE A 2 5.23 -15.92 12.72
CA ILE A 2 4.32 -15.08 11.89
C ILE A 2 4.30 -15.57 10.42
N GLY A 3 5.20 -16.49 10.04
CA GLY A 3 5.02 -17.33 8.86
C GLY A 3 3.77 -18.23 8.90
N HIS A 4 3.00 -18.18 9.99
CA HIS A 4 1.75 -18.92 10.20
C HIS A 4 0.48 -18.10 9.89
N LEU A 5 0.60 -16.77 9.73
CA LEU A 5 -0.55 -15.87 9.57
C LEU A 5 -0.52 -15.08 8.26
N GLY A 6 0.65 -14.96 7.64
CA GLY A 6 0.70 -14.79 6.20
C GLY A 6 0.36 -13.43 5.59
N VAL A 7 -0.09 -12.46 6.37
CA VAL A 7 -0.61 -11.19 5.86
C VAL A 7 0.48 -10.22 5.37
N CYS A 8 1.68 -10.69 5.08
CA CYS A 8 2.85 -9.85 4.83
C CYS A 8 3.29 -9.94 3.36
N PRO A 9 3.37 -8.81 2.62
CA PRO A 9 3.87 -8.78 1.24
C PRO A 9 5.37 -9.13 1.14
N PHE A 10 6.04 -9.35 2.26
CA PHE A 10 7.45 -9.76 2.36
C PHE A 10 7.64 -11.24 2.76
N THR A 11 6.57 -12.05 2.74
CA THR A 11 6.64 -13.50 3.06
C THR A 11 6.81 -14.36 1.81
N VAL A 12 7.59 -15.44 1.96
CA VAL A 12 8.22 -16.24 0.90
C VAL A 12 7.29 -17.12 0.05
N ASP A 13 5.98 -17.14 0.29
CA ASP A 13 5.06 -18.05 -0.43
C ASP A 13 3.58 -17.60 -0.31
N HIS A 14 2.96 -17.25 -1.45
CA HIS A 14 1.56 -16.84 -1.58
C HIS A 14 0.55 -17.81 -0.95
N LYS A 15 0.87 -19.12 -0.85
CA LYS A 15 -0.04 -20.16 -0.33
C LYS A 15 -0.08 -20.22 1.19
N LYS A 16 1.04 -19.94 1.87
CA LYS A 16 1.11 -19.91 3.34
C LYS A 16 0.61 -18.60 3.91
N ALA A 17 0.44 -17.63 3.02
CA ALA A 17 0.27 -16.25 3.38
C ALA A 17 -1.22 -15.88 3.63
N GLY A 18 -2.18 -16.71 3.19
CA GLY A 18 -3.58 -16.28 3.12
C GLY A 18 -3.74 -15.00 2.28
N LEU A 19 -2.71 -14.68 1.48
CA LEU A 19 -2.70 -13.58 0.55
C LEU A 19 -3.71 -13.90 -0.54
N PRO A 20 -4.27 -12.86 -1.17
CA PRO A 20 -5.05 -13.08 -2.36
C PRO A 20 -4.28 -13.95 -3.35
N LEU A 21 -4.99 -14.87 -4.03
CA LEU A 21 -4.42 -15.64 -5.14
C LEU A 21 -3.76 -14.66 -6.11
N GLY A 22 -2.49 -14.88 -6.48
CA GLY A 22 -1.74 -14.10 -7.47
C GLY A 22 -0.55 -13.31 -6.92
N ASP A 23 0.39 -12.98 -7.81
CA ASP A 23 1.65 -12.34 -7.43
C ASP A 23 1.48 -10.84 -7.18
N VAL A 24 2.42 -10.26 -6.44
CA VAL A 24 2.50 -8.81 -6.23
C VAL A 24 3.36 -8.20 -7.35
N HIS A 25 2.83 -7.23 -8.06
CA HIS A 25 3.57 -6.45 -9.06
C HIS A 25 4.25 -5.25 -8.41
N TYR A 26 5.56 -5.06 -8.62
CA TYR A 26 6.36 -3.99 -7.99
C TYR A 26 6.98 -3.03 -9.02
N PRO A 27 6.18 -2.19 -9.70
CA PRO A 27 6.71 -1.22 -10.65
C PRO A 27 7.46 -0.11 -9.89
N ILE A 28 8.65 0.23 -10.36
CA ILE A 28 9.44 1.35 -9.84
C ILE A 28 9.43 2.46 -10.88
N THR A 29 8.94 3.63 -10.50
CA THR A 29 8.98 4.82 -11.37
C THR A 29 10.12 5.76 -10.99
N ARG A 30 10.65 6.46 -12.00
CA ARG A 30 11.64 7.53 -11.80
C ARG A 30 11.03 8.93 -11.80
N ALA A 31 9.71 9.02 -12.00
CA ALA A 31 8.96 10.26 -12.02
C ALA A 31 9.20 11.10 -10.75
N THR A 32 9.30 12.41 -10.94
CA THR A 32 9.58 13.38 -9.88
C THR A 32 8.47 14.41 -9.72
N VAL A 33 7.50 14.44 -10.65
CA VAL A 33 6.42 15.43 -10.67
C VAL A 33 5.04 14.75 -10.60
N PRO A 34 4.03 15.42 -10.01
CA PRO A 34 2.70 14.83 -9.79
C PRO A 34 2.04 14.25 -11.04
N GLU A 35 2.14 14.95 -12.18
CA GLU A 35 1.49 14.57 -13.43
C GLU A 35 2.05 13.26 -14.00
N GLU A 36 3.35 13.06 -13.85
CA GLU A 36 3.99 11.81 -14.26
C GLU A 36 3.60 10.66 -13.34
N ILE A 37 3.57 10.88 -12.02
CA ILE A 37 3.11 9.87 -11.06
C ILE A 37 1.65 9.49 -11.33
N TYR A 38 0.81 10.47 -11.63
CA TYR A 38 -0.60 10.26 -11.98
C TYR A 38 -0.76 9.38 -13.23
N ARG A 39 0.06 9.62 -14.26
CA ARG A 39 0.07 8.80 -15.48
C ARG A 39 0.54 7.38 -15.21
N GLU A 40 1.63 7.21 -14.47
CA GLU A 40 2.14 5.88 -14.10
C GLU A 40 1.12 5.12 -13.25
N TYR A 41 0.48 5.79 -12.28
CA TYR A 41 -0.62 5.24 -11.49
C TYR A 41 -1.73 4.68 -12.37
N TRP A 42 -2.25 5.45 -13.34
CA TRP A 42 -3.31 4.96 -14.23
C TRP A 42 -2.87 3.80 -15.11
N ARG A 43 -1.62 3.81 -15.59
CA ARG A 43 -1.07 2.66 -16.32
C ARG A 43 -1.13 1.39 -15.46
N GLU A 44 -0.75 1.49 -14.19
CA GLU A 44 -0.78 0.37 -13.25
C GLU A 44 -2.20 -0.06 -12.86
N VAL A 45 -3.15 0.88 -12.75
CA VAL A 45 -4.58 0.55 -12.56
C VAL A 45 -5.12 -0.24 -13.74
N CYS A 46 -4.88 0.23 -14.98
CA CYS A 46 -5.28 -0.49 -16.18
C CYS A 46 -4.63 -1.87 -16.26
N TYR A 47 -3.32 -1.95 -16.02
CA TYR A 47 -2.60 -3.23 -15.99
C TYR A 47 -3.20 -4.22 -14.99
N LEU A 48 -3.53 -3.76 -13.78
CA LEU A 48 -4.15 -4.61 -12.78
C LEU A 48 -5.55 -5.06 -13.22
N LEU A 49 -6.37 -4.17 -13.77
CA LEU A 49 -7.73 -4.52 -14.22
C LEU A 49 -7.72 -5.48 -15.42
N ASP A 50 -6.77 -5.34 -16.34
CA ASP A 50 -6.63 -6.18 -17.53
C ASP A 50 -5.99 -7.55 -17.22
N SER A 51 -5.21 -7.63 -16.13
CA SER A 51 -4.60 -8.88 -15.66
C SER A 51 -5.61 -9.74 -14.92
N SER A 52 -5.48 -11.06 -15.01
CA SER A 52 -6.27 -11.96 -14.17
C SER A 52 -5.85 -11.83 -12.71
N GLU A 53 -6.78 -11.98 -11.78
CA GLU A 53 -6.48 -11.93 -10.35
C GLU A 53 -5.46 -12.99 -9.92
N ARG A 54 -5.38 -14.12 -10.64
CA ARG A 54 -4.43 -15.21 -10.36
C ARG A 54 -3.00 -14.91 -10.81
N ASP A 55 -2.84 -14.01 -11.77
CA ASP A 55 -1.53 -13.60 -12.26
C ASP A 55 -1.03 -12.41 -11.44
N VAL A 56 -1.89 -11.42 -11.23
CA VAL A 56 -1.57 -10.20 -10.45
C VAL A 56 -2.70 -9.92 -9.46
N SER A 57 -2.37 -10.08 -8.18
CA SER A 57 -3.30 -9.79 -7.07
C SER A 57 -3.31 -8.31 -6.71
N THR A 58 -2.16 -7.68 -6.71
CA THR A 58 -1.98 -6.29 -6.27
C THR A 58 -0.77 -5.66 -6.92
N THR A 59 -0.80 -4.34 -7.06
CA THR A 59 0.32 -3.55 -7.58
C THR A 59 0.82 -2.60 -6.51
N LEU A 60 2.11 -2.68 -6.16
CA LEU A 60 2.77 -1.75 -5.25
C LEU A 60 3.70 -0.85 -6.06
N LEU A 61 3.18 0.30 -6.50
CA LEU A 61 3.93 1.30 -7.24
C LEU A 61 4.87 2.06 -6.31
N ILE A 62 6.18 1.94 -6.56
CA ILE A 62 7.24 2.54 -5.74
C ILE A 62 7.69 3.85 -6.40
N THR A 63 7.63 4.95 -5.65
CA THR A 63 7.90 6.31 -6.14
C THR A 63 9.10 6.92 -5.40
N PRO A 64 10.33 6.37 -5.55
CA PRO A 64 11.49 6.76 -4.74
C PRO A 64 11.85 8.24 -4.84
N ASN A 65 11.58 8.87 -5.98
CA ASN A 65 11.95 10.26 -6.24
C ASN A 65 10.80 11.26 -6.04
N PHE A 66 9.63 10.80 -5.58
CA PHE A 66 8.45 11.65 -5.38
C PHE A 66 7.89 11.49 -3.97
N GLY A 67 7.59 12.61 -3.32
CA GLY A 67 7.00 12.64 -1.97
C GLY A 67 7.99 12.43 -0.83
N MET A 68 9.23 11.97 -1.10
CA MET A 68 10.24 11.73 -0.07
C MET A 68 10.49 12.97 0.81
N GLY A 69 10.48 12.77 2.12
CA GLY A 69 10.65 13.86 3.09
C GLY A 69 9.48 14.84 3.18
N ASN A 70 8.38 14.62 2.45
CA ASN A 70 7.19 15.47 2.44
C ASN A 70 5.90 14.64 2.61
N PRO A 71 5.65 14.07 3.80
CA PRO A 71 4.47 13.23 4.05
C PRO A 71 3.15 13.96 3.81
N GLU A 72 3.06 15.25 4.16
CA GLU A 72 1.83 16.05 4.00
C GLU A 72 1.52 16.34 2.53
N GLY A 73 2.54 16.67 1.75
CA GLY A 73 2.41 16.83 0.30
C GLY A 73 2.04 15.52 -0.38
N PHE A 74 2.61 14.41 0.05
CA PHE A 74 2.26 13.08 -0.46
C PHE A 74 0.82 12.67 -0.11
N ASP A 75 0.35 12.93 1.12
CA ASP A 75 -1.05 12.70 1.52
C ASP A 75 -2.02 13.58 0.71
N THR A 76 -1.69 14.85 0.52
CA THR A 76 -2.47 15.78 -0.30
C THR A 76 -2.58 15.29 -1.75
N PHE A 77 -1.46 14.87 -2.35
CA PHE A 77 -1.42 14.29 -3.69
C PHE A 77 -2.23 12.98 -3.77
N SER A 78 -2.17 12.14 -2.74
CA SER A 78 -2.88 10.85 -2.71
C SER A 78 -4.40 11.00 -2.84
N ASN A 79 -4.95 12.13 -2.37
CA ASN A 79 -6.37 12.46 -2.58
C ASN A 79 -6.71 12.59 -4.08
N THR A 80 -5.80 13.13 -4.89
CA THR A 80 -6.00 13.29 -6.35
C THR A 80 -6.06 11.95 -7.09
N LEU A 81 -5.43 10.91 -6.55
CA LEU A 81 -5.49 9.55 -7.09
C LEU A 81 -6.79 8.82 -6.72
N THR A 82 -7.34 9.14 -5.55
CA THR A 82 -8.54 8.49 -5.02
C THR A 82 -9.81 9.10 -5.60
N GLN A 83 -9.86 10.44 -5.72
CA GLN A 83 -11.05 11.18 -6.19
C GLN A 83 -11.67 10.68 -7.51
N PRO A 84 -10.90 10.28 -8.54
CA PRO A 84 -11.48 9.81 -9.79
C PRO A 84 -12.13 8.43 -9.72
N LEU A 85 -11.85 7.62 -8.69
CA LEU A 85 -12.35 6.25 -8.61
C LEU A 85 -13.88 6.21 -8.47
N GLU A 86 -14.47 7.14 -7.71
CA GLU A 86 -15.91 7.25 -7.51
C GLU A 86 -16.66 7.56 -8.83
N PRO A 87 -16.37 8.65 -9.57
CA PRO A 87 -17.09 8.97 -10.81
C PRO A 87 -16.84 7.95 -11.93
N LEU A 88 -15.73 7.20 -11.89
CA LEU A 88 -15.45 6.10 -12.82
C LEU A 88 -16.06 4.76 -12.37
N ASN A 89 -16.75 4.72 -11.23
CA ASN A 89 -17.34 3.52 -10.61
C ASN A 89 -16.31 2.41 -10.33
N LEU A 90 -15.05 2.78 -10.11
CA LEU A 90 -13.94 1.85 -9.85
C LEU A 90 -13.74 1.54 -8.37
N GLU A 91 -14.41 2.23 -7.43
CA GLU A 91 -14.29 1.93 -5.98
C GLU A 91 -14.74 0.51 -5.61
N ARG A 92 -15.60 -0.09 -6.45
CA ARG A 92 -16.04 -1.48 -6.29
C ARG A 92 -14.95 -2.48 -6.65
N ASP A 93 -14.00 -2.08 -7.49
CA ASP A 93 -12.98 -2.94 -8.08
C ASP A 93 -11.60 -2.67 -7.48
N ILE A 94 -11.29 -1.40 -7.20
CA ILE A 94 -9.99 -0.92 -6.76
C ILE A 94 -10.09 -0.22 -5.39
N GLN A 95 -9.13 -0.54 -4.53
CA GLN A 95 -8.89 0.16 -3.27
C GLN A 95 -7.43 0.64 -3.23
N LEU A 96 -7.21 1.88 -2.80
CA LEU A 96 -5.87 2.45 -2.66
C LEU A 96 -5.43 2.46 -1.19
N VAL A 97 -4.17 2.12 -0.96
CA VAL A 97 -3.49 2.31 0.32
C VAL A 97 -2.14 2.97 0.07
N PHE A 98 -1.87 4.03 0.82
CA PHE A 98 -0.65 4.83 0.65
C PHE A 98 0.32 4.55 1.80
N PHE A 99 1.60 4.43 1.46
CA PHE A 99 2.69 4.22 2.41
C PHE A 99 3.73 5.32 2.26
N HIS A 100 4.27 5.79 3.38
CA HIS A 100 5.28 6.84 3.37
C HIS A 100 6.22 6.70 4.58
N PRO A 101 7.53 6.98 4.46
CA PRO A 101 8.48 6.90 5.59
C PRO A 101 8.06 7.74 6.79
N GLY A 102 7.63 8.97 6.52
CA GLY A 102 7.08 9.90 7.52
C GLY A 102 5.58 9.75 7.79
N TYR A 103 4.94 8.60 7.50
CA TYR A 103 3.52 8.43 7.83
C TYR A 103 3.31 8.53 9.36
N CYS A 104 2.36 9.37 9.75
CA CYS A 104 1.86 9.48 11.11
C CYS A 104 0.32 9.64 11.06
N PHE A 105 -0.41 8.92 11.90
CA PHE A 105 -1.86 9.09 11.99
C PHE A 105 -2.22 10.53 12.39
N ARG A 106 -3.14 11.16 11.65
CA ARG A 106 -3.66 12.50 11.97
C ARG A 106 -4.20 12.60 13.40
N ASP A 107 -4.88 11.57 13.90
CA ASP A 107 -5.40 11.48 15.27
C ASP A 107 -4.34 10.97 16.29
N GLY A 108 -3.19 10.50 15.79
CA GLY A 108 -2.13 9.82 16.55
C GLY A 108 -1.08 10.77 17.15
N MET A 109 -0.90 11.98 16.57
CA MET A 109 -0.03 13.01 17.16
C MET A 109 -0.49 13.43 18.57
N ALA A 110 -1.80 13.36 18.85
CA ALA A 110 -2.36 13.70 20.16
C ALA A 110 -2.47 12.52 21.15
N ARG A 111 -2.36 11.26 20.69
CA ARG A 111 -2.58 10.06 21.54
C ARG A 111 -1.37 9.14 21.73
N LEU A 112 -0.42 9.11 20.78
CA LEU A 112 0.64 8.10 20.76
C LEU A 112 2.03 8.64 20.34
N GLY A 113 2.14 9.91 19.92
CA GLY A 113 3.38 10.52 19.45
C GLY A 113 3.86 9.97 18.09
N ASP A 114 4.92 10.55 17.54
CA ASP A 114 5.45 10.19 16.22
C ASP A 114 5.96 8.72 16.17
N GLY A 115 6.35 8.14 17.31
CA GLY A 115 6.81 6.75 17.43
C GLY A 115 5.73 5.69 17.69
N GLY A 116 4.45 6.04 17.63
CA GLY A 116 3.38 5.08 17.97
C GLY A 116 3.34 3.86 17.05
N ALA A 117 3.26 2.66 17.63
CA ALA A 117 3.12 1.38 16.93
C ALA A 117 2.11 1.40 15.78
N ALA A 118 1.00 2.13 15.92
CA ALA A 118 0.01 2.27 14.85
C ALA A 118 0.63 2.82 13.55
N ASN A 119 1.49 3.83 13.61
CA ASN A 119 2.09 4.47 12.43
C ASN A 119 2.82 3.47 11.53
N TYR A 120 3.46 2.47 12.12
CA TYR A 120 4.17 1.42 11.40
C TYR A 120 3.25 0.51 10.60
N ALA A 121 1.92 0.58 10.73
CA ALA A 121 1.01 -0.08 9.81
C ALA A 121 1.06 0.50 8.38
N ARG A 122 1.52 1.76 8.22
CA ARG A 122 1.63 2.45 6.92
C ARG A 122 2.97 3.16 6.68
N ARG A 123 3.94 3.01 7.60
CA ARG A 123 5.32 3.40 7.32
C ARG A 123 5.98 2.42 6.36
N SER A 124 6.90 2.94 5.57
CA SER A 124 7.65 2.21 4.57
C SER A 124 9.00 2.86 4.33
N PRO A 125 9.99 2.15 3.74
CA PRO A 125 11.29 2.75 3.43
C PRO A 125 11.22 3.83 2.34
N LEU A 126 10.21 3.75 1.45
CA LEU A 126 10.00 4.68 0.34
C LEU A 126 8.51 5.04 0.24
N PRO A 127 8.16 6.20 -0.34
CA PRO A 127 6.77 6.50 -0.72
C PRO A 127 6.27 5.47 -1.74
N MET A 128 5.10 4.89 -1.46
CA MET A 128 4.51 3.83 -2.30
C MET A 128 2.98 3.96 -2.36
N ILE A 129 2.43 3.58 -3.51
CA ILE A 129 0.99 3.52 -3.78
C ILE A 129 0.63 2.05 -3.98
N ASN A 130 -0.18 1.51 -3.08
CA ASN A 130 -0.67 0.13 -3.17
C ASN A 130 -2.07 0.13 -3.78
N ILE A 131 -2.18 -0.50 -4.96
CA ILE A 131 -3.39 -0.63 -5.76
C ILE A 131 -3.90 -2.05 -5.56
N LEU A 132 -4.97 -2.19 -4.79
CA LEU A 132 -5.54 -3.47 -4.37
C LEU A 132 -6.85 -3.75 -5.11
N ARG A 133 -7.14 -5.02 -5.35
CA ARG A 133 -8.48 -5.45 -5.78
C ARG A 133 -9.44 -5.49 -4.58
N THR A 134 -10.49 -4.69 -4.63
CA THR A 134 -11.49 -4.60 -3.55
C THR A 134 -12.11 -5.96 -3.21
N ASN A 135 -12.38 -6.80 -4.21
CA ASN A 135 -12.96 -8.14 -4.00
C ASN A 135 -12.02 -9.05 -3.21
N GLN A 136 -10.73 -9.01 -3.49
CA GLN A 136 -9.70 -9.78 -2.80
C GLN A 136 -9.49 -9.29 -1.37
N VAL A 137 -9.50 -7.97 -1.14
CA VAL A 137 -9.44 -7.39 0.21
C VAL A 137 -10.64 -7.84 1.05
N ARG A 138 -11.85 -7.78 0.49
CA ARG A 138 -13.07 -8.23 1.19
C ARG A 138 -13.05 -9.71 1.52
N ALA A 139 -12.48 -10.54 0.65
CA ALA A 139 -12.30 -11.97 0.91
C ALA A 139 -11.29 -12.21 2.05
N GLY A 140 -10.15 -11.52 2.04
CA GLY A 140 -9.10 -11.66 3.05
C GLY A 140 -9.47 -11.12 4.44
N GLN A 141 -10.37 -10.12 4.53
CA GLN A 141 -10.85 -9.60 5.81
C GLN A 141 -11.79 -10.57 6.55
N LYS A 142 -12.37 -11.56 5.86
CA LYS A 142 -13.18 -12.61 6.50
C LYS A 142 -12.25 -13.63 7.19
N GLY A 143 -11.74 -13.28 8.38
CA GLY A 143 -11.12 -14.26 9.29
C GLY A 143 -9.82 -13.86 9.96
N ILE A 144 -9.35 -12.61 9.87
CA ILE A 144 -8.04 -12.20 10.41
C ILE A 144 -8.19 -11.14 11.52
N PRO A 145 -7.75 -11.43 12.77
CA PRO A 145 -7.53 -10.39 13.78
C PRO A 145 -6.31 -9.54 13.41
N THR A 146 -6.51 -8.24 13.20
CA THR A 146 -5.46 -7.26 12.85
C THR A 146 -4.62 -6.94 14.09
N GLY A 147 -3.30 -7.23 14.11
CA GLY A 147 -2.53 -6.93 15.33
C GLY A 147 -1.00 -6.98 15.32
N LEU A 148 -0.29 -7.37 14.25
CA LEU A 148 1.18 -7.57 14.32
C LEU A 148 2.02 -6.92 13.20
N VAL A 149 1.39 -6.25 12.22
CA VAL A 149 2.10 -5.64 11.05
C VAL A 149 3.11 -4.59 11.50
N TYR A 150 2.85 -3.89 12.61
CA TYR A 150 3.69 -2.81 13.07
C TYR A 150 5.07 -3.26 13.58
N GLN A 151 5.16 -4.42 14.25
CA GLN A 151 6.41 -4.89 14.86
C GLN A 151 7.49 -5.14 13.79
N GLN A 152 7.11 -5.76 12.68
CA GLN A 152 8.01 -6.04 11.56
C GLN A 152 8.50 -4.76 10.87
N ASN A 153 7.62 -3.77 10.73
CA ASN A 153 7.93 -2.50 10.11
C ASN A 153 8.83 -1.64 11.02
N GLU A 154 8.66 -1.72 12.35
CA GLU A 154 9.59 -1.16 13.33
C GLU A 154 11.00 -1.75 13.17
N GLU A 155 11.13 -3.08 13.15
CA GLU A 155 12.44 -3.75 12.99
C GLU A 155 13.13 -3.39 11.67
N THR A 156 12.38 -3.38 10.57
CA THR A 156 12.94 -3.10 9.23
C THR A 156 13.41 -1.65 9.11
N LEU A 157 12.66 -0.70 9.66
CA LEU A 157 12.97 0.73 9.57
C LEU A 157 13.97 1.19 10.64
N ALA A 158 14.13 0.45 11.75
CA ALA A 158 15.16 0.72 12.74
C ALA A 158 16.57 0.25 12.31
N GLY A 159 16.66 -0.64 11.32
CA GLY A 159 17.91 -1.20 10.80
C GLY A 159 18.52 -0.45 9.61
N VAL A 160 17.93 0.67 9.17
CA VAL A 160 18.39 1.53 8.07
C VAL A 160 18.86 2.86 8.64
#